data_AF-A0A522DZZ1-F1
#
_entry.id   AF-A0A522DZZ1-F1
#
_cell.length_a   1.000
_cell.length_b   1.000
_cell.length_c   1.000
_cell.angle_alpha   90.00
_cell.angle_beta   90.00
_cell.angle_gamma   90.00
#
_symmetry.space_group_name_H-M   'P 1'
#
loop_
_entity.id
_entity.type
_entity.pdbx_description
1 polymer ?
#
loop_
_entity_poly.entity_id
_entity_poly.type
_entity_poly.pdbx_seq_one_letter_code
_entity_poly.pdbx_strand_id
1 'polypeptide(L)'
;MKAISPMIATILLIAFTVAVGGILSVWFSTTTTSQTGITGAAAQNYTRCGGASINIESAGSTIIRFSNPSLQTVSSIQFLATDGANSWLITPTTTSLTTANATTQAWVKGTNTTLTATGLCLSSVPVGGRCDNTMSCWTVS
;
A
#
# COMPACT_ATOMS: atom_id res chain seq x y z
N MET A 1 53.02 26.11 -41.87
CA MET A 1 51.95 26.06 -40.84
C MET A 1 51.02 24.90 -41.17
N LYS A 2 50.48 24.19 -40.16
CA LYS A 2 49.44 23.14 -40.26
C LYS A 2 49.89 21.69 -40.47
N ALA A 3 50.48 21.10 -39.42
CA ALA A 3 50.44 19.64 -39.19
C ALA A 3 50.20 19.26 -37.72
N ILE A 4 50.18 20.23 -36.78
CA ILE A 4 50.00 20.02 -35.34
C ILE A 4 48.50 19.99 -34.95
N SER A 5 47.63 20.53 -35.81
CA SER A 5 46.17 20.65 -35.59
C SER A 5 45.41 19.32 -35.40
N PRO A 6 45.76 18.21 -36.07
CA PRO A 6 45.02 16.95 -35.92
C PRO A 6 45.26 16.30 -34.55
N MET A 7 46.46 16.44 -33.98
CA MET A 7 46.84 15.75 -32.75
C MET A 7 46.24 16.40 -31.50
N ILE A 8 46.07 17.72 -31.50
CA ILE A 8 45.39 18.44 -30.42
C ILE A 8 43.87 18.16 -30.43
N ALA A 9 43.27 18.06 -31.61
CA ALA A 9 41.85 17.78 -31.75
C ALA A 9 41.48 16.40 -31.19
N THR A 10 42.30 15.38 -31.45
CA THR A 10 42.06 14.02 -30.94
C THR A 10 42.19 13.94 -29.42
N ILE A 11 43.19 14.60 -28.83
CA ILE A 11 43.36 14.63 -27.37
C ILE A 11 42.18 15.31 -26.68
N LEU A 12 41.68 16.43 -27.23
CA LEU A 12 40.49 17.11 -26.70
C LEU A 12 39.23 16.25 -26.80
N LEU A 13 39.09 15.47 -27.88
CA LEU A 13 37.95 14.55 -28.07
C LEU A 13 37.97 13.39 -27.07
N ILE A 14 39.14 12.85 -26.77
CA ILE A 14 39.32 11.79 -25.77
C ILE A 14 39.06 12.33 -24.37
N ALA A 15 39.60 13.50 -24.02
CA ALA A 15 39.36 14.11 -22.71
C ALA A 15 37.88 14.43 -22.49
N PHE A 16 37.18 14.93 -23.53
CA PHE A 16 35.75 15.21 -23.46
C PHE A 16 34.92 13.94 -23.27
N THR A 17 35.22 12.87 -24.00
CA THR A 17 34.49 11.59 -23.87
C THR A 17 34.68 10.95 -22.48
N VAL A 18 35.89 11.03 -21.90
CA VAL A 18 36.14 10.57 -20.52
C VAL A 18 35.36 11.41 -19.51
N ALA A 19 35.34 12.74 -19.67
CA ALA A 19 34.59 13.63 -18.78
C ALA A 19 33.08 13.36 -18.82
N VAL A 20 32.50 13.21 -20.03
CA VAL A 20 31.09 12.87 -20.20
C VAL A 20 30.77 11.47 -19.63
N GLY A 21 31.64 10.48 -19.86
CA GLY A 21 31.49 9.14 -19.31
C GLY A 21 31.48 9.11 -17.78
N GLY A 22 32.36 9.89 -17.14
CA GLY A 22 32.41 10.03 -15.69
C GLY A 22 31.14 10.65 -15.11
N ILE A 23 30.64 11.73 -15.72
CA ILE A 23 29.41 12.41 -15.29
C ILE A 23 28.20 11.47 -15.42
N LEU A 24 28.09 10.75 -16.56
CA LEU A 24 27.01 9.78 -16.75
C LEU A 24 27.08 8.63 -15.74
N SER A 25 28.27 8.12 -15.43
CA SER A 25 28.45 7.05 -14.43
C SER A 25 27.98 7.44 -13.03
N VAL A 26 28.29 8.67 -12.59
CA VAL A 26 27.83 9.19 -11.29
C VAL A 26 26.32 9.40 -11.30
N TRP A 27 25.78 9.94 -12.39
CA TRP A 27 24.35 10.16 -12.53
C TRP A 27 23.57 8.83 -12.50
N PHE A 28 23.96 7.84 -13.31
CA PHE A 28 23.35 6.51 -13.29
C PHE A 28 23.46 5.84 -11.92
N SER A 29 24.61 5.94 -11.24
CA SER A 29 24.78 5.37 -9.91
C SER A 29 23.84 6.02 -8.89
N THR A 30 23.72 7.35 -8.92
CA THR A 30 22.86 8.12 -8.01
C THR A 30 21.37 7.85 -8.26
N THR A 31 20.95 7.76 -9.53
CA THR A 31 19.59 7.39 -9.89
C THR A 31 19.27 5.96 -9.48
N THR A 32 20.20 5.03 -9.68
CA THR A 32 20.04 3.61 -9.31
C THR A 32 19.93 3.42 -7.79
N THR A 33 20.77 4.09 -7.00
CA THR A 33 20.70 4.02 -5.53
C THR A 33 19.43 4.66 -4.99
N SER A 34 18.96 5.75 -5.60
CA SER A 34 17.71 6.41 -5.21
C SER A 34 16.50 5.51 -5.51
N GLN A 35 16.43 4.90 -6.69
CA GLN A 35 15.33 4.00 -7.05
C GLN A 35 15.32 2.75 -6.16
N THR A 36 16.48 2.09 -5.97
CA THR A 36 16.58 0.89 -5.12
C THR A 36 16.26 1.19 -3.65
N GLY A 37 16.61 2.37 -3.14
CA GLY A 37 16.23 2.81 -1.80
C GLY A 37 14.72 2.94 -1.62
N ILE A 38 14.02 3.52 -2.61
CA ILE A 38 12.55 3.65 -2.60
C ILE A 38 11.88 2.28 -2.69
N THR A 39 12.36 1.40 -3.59
CA THR A 39 11.82 0.03 -3.72
C THR A 39 12.09 -0.80 -2.47
N GLY A 40 13.26 -0.64 -1.84
CA GLY A 40 13.61 -1.32 -0.60
C GLY A 40 12.72 -0.92 0.58
N ALA A 41 12.41 0.38 0.71
CA ALA A 41 11.49 0.87 1.74
C ALA A 41 10.06 0.35 1.53
N ALA A 42 9.58 0.34 0.28
CA ALA A 42 8.28 -0.25 -0.04
C ALA A 42 8.23 -1.75 0.29
N ALA A 43 9.25 -2.52 -0.11
CA ALA A 43 9.35 -3.95 0.18
C ALA A 43 9.38 -4.25 1.69
N GLN A 44 10.07 -3.42 2.49
CA GLN A 44 10.05 -3.52 3.95
C GLN A 44 8.65 -3.30 4.52
N ASN A 45 7.91 -2.30 4.02
CA ASN A 45 6.53 -2.07 4.46
C ASN A 45 5.62 -3.26 4.11
N TYR A 46 5.73 -3.82 2.91
CA TYR A 46 4.99 -5.03 2.54
C TYR A 46 5.35 -6.23 3.43
N THR A 47 6.62 -6.38 3.77
CA THR A 47 7.07 -7.48 4.66
C THR A 47 6.52 -7.28 6.08
N ARG A 48 6.54 -6.05 6.60
CA ARG A 48 6.00 -5.71 7.94
C ARG A 48 4.47 -5.82 8.01
N CYS A 49 3.80 -5.53 6.91
CA CYS A 49 2.34 -5.63 6.77
C CYS A 49 1.88 -6.98 6.20
N GLY A 50 2.77 -7.94 5.96
CA GLY A 50 2.43 -9.21 5.33
C GLY A 50 1.43 -10.06 6.13
N GLY A 51 1.38 -9.88 7.45
CA GLY A 51 0.37 -10.46 8.34
C GLY A 51 -0.73 -9.50 8.76
N ALA A 52 -0.79 -8.29 8.18
CA ALA A 52 -1.80 -7.31 8.52
C ALA A 52 -3.08 -7.57 7.72
N SER A 53 -4.17 -7.82 8.44
CA SER A 53 -5.51 -7.95 7.87
C SER A 53 -6.50 -7.26 8.79
N ILE A 54 -7.64 -6.86 8.23
CA ILE A 54 -8.77 -6.44 9.05
C ILE A 54 -9.61 -7.69 9.28
N ASN A 55 -9.71 -8.14 10.53
CA ASN A 55 -10.53 -9.30 10.87
C ASN A 55 -11.95 -8.84 11.16
N ILE A 56 -12.93 -9.34 10.40
CA ILE A 56 -14.35 -9.09 10.67
C ILE A 56 -14.83 -10.19 11.60
N GLU A 57 -14.99 -9.88 12.88
CA GLU A 57 -15.42 -10.83 13.91
C GLU A 57 -16.91 -11.16 13.77
N SER A 58 -17.74 -10.14 13.55
CA SER A 58 -19.17 -10.33 13.33
C SER A 58 -19.79 -9.20 12.51
N ALA A 59 -20.64 -9.54 11.55
CA ALA A 59 -21.49 -8.64 10.78
C ALA A 59 -22.96 -8.92 11.11
N GLY A 60 -23.48 -8.23 12.13
CA GLY A 60 -24.87 -8.33 12.60
C GLY A 60 -25.83 -7.43 11.84
N SER A 61 -27.11 -7.39 12.24
CA SER A 61 -28.11 -6.51 11.62
C SER A 61 -27.80 -5.01 11.78
N THR A 62 -27.26 -4.62 12.93
CA THR A 62 -27.06 -3.21 13.32
C THR A 62 -25.62 -2.83 13.64
N ILE A 63 -24.75 -3.81 13.88
CA ILE A 63 -23.33 -3.58 14.23
C ILE A 63 -22.39 -4.49 13.42
N ILE A 64 -21.24 -3.93 13.06
CA ILE A 64 -20.06 -4.65 12.57
C ILE A 64 -19.04 -4.63 13.70
N ARG A 65 -18.50 -5.79 14.06
CA ARG A 65 -17.38 -5.92 14.99
C ARG A 65 -16.16 -6.37 14.22
N PHE A 66 -15.06 -5.64 14.37
CA PHE A 66 -13.85 -5.87 13.61
C PHE A 66 -12.63 -5.54 14.45
N SER A 67 -11.53 -6.22 14.15
CA SER A 67 -10.28 -6.12 14.88
C SER A 67 -9.08 -6.09 13.97
N ASN A 68 -7.99 -5.57 14.51
CA ASN A 68 -6.69 -5.57 13.88
C ASN A 68 -5.80 -6.57 14.63
N PRO A 69 -5.72 -7.84 14.18
CA PRO A 69 -4.84 -8.84 14.79
C PRO A 69 -3.34 -8.55 14.55
N SER A 70 -3.01 -7.54 13.76
CA SER A 70 -1.64 -7.26 13.36
C SER A 70 -0.87 -6.43 14.40
N LEU A 71 0.45 -6.44 14.25
CA LEU A 71 1.39 -5.66 15.06
C LEU A 71 1.57 -4.23 14.54
N GLN A 72 0.86 -3.82 13.49
CA GLN A 72 0.95 -2.47 12.92
C GLN A 72 -0.42 -1.79 12.96
N THR A 73 -0.44 -0.47 13.03
CA THR A 73 -1.68 0.30 12.96
C THR A 73 -2.24 0.26 11.53
N VAL A 74 -3.54 -0.01 11.41
CA VAL A 74 -4.28 0.11 10.15
C VAL A 74 -5.04 1.43 10.16
N SER A 75 -4.88 2.25 9.13
CA SER A 75 -5.53 3.54 8.96
C SER A 75 -6.45 3.55 7.73
N SER A 76 -7.22 4.63 7.56
CA SER A 76 -8.14 4.82 6.43
C SER A 76 -9.13 3.66 6.24
N ILE A 77 -9.67 3.17 7.35
CA ILE A 77 -10.57 2.02 7.31
C ILE A 77 -11.90 2.41 6.66
N GLN A 78 -12.37 1.59 5.74
CA GLN A 78 -13.65 1.72 5.06
C GLN A 78 -14.32 0.37 4.94
N PHE A 79 -15.64 0.37 4.88
CA PHE A 79 -16.43 -0.82 4.64
C PHE A 79 -17.25 -0.66 3.37
N LEU A 80 -17.32 -1.71 2.58
CA LEU A 80 -18.15 -1.81 1.40
C LEU A 80 -19.11 -2.98 1.61
N ALA A 81 -20.40 -2.67 1.73
CA ALA A 81 -21.45 -3.67 1.76
C ALA A 81 -22.06 -3.82 0.37
N THR A 82 -22.40 -5.03 -0.05
CA THR A 82 -23.11 -5.26 -1.32
C THR A 82 -24.13 -6.40 -1.19
N ASP A 83 -25.22 -6.29 -1.94
CA ASP A 83 -26.24 -7.32 -2.13
C ASP A 83 -26.03 -8.14 -3.43
N GLY A 84 -24.94 -7.87 -4.17
CA GLY A 84 -24.64 -8.46 -5.48
C GLY A 84 -25.06 -7.60 -6.68
N ALA A 85 -25.97 -6.64 -6.50
CA ALA A 85 -26.41 -5.71 -7.53
C ALA A 85 -26.00 -4.26 -7.22
N ASN A 86 -26.05 -3.86 -5.95
CA ASN A 86 -25.77 -2.55 -5.43
C ASN A 86 -24.61 -2.62 -4.43
N SER A 87 -23.89 -1.51 -4.27
CA SER A 87 -22.82 -1.39 -3.29
C SER A 87 -22.96 -0.11 -2.48
N TRP A 88 -22.75 -0.21 -1.17
CA TRP A 88 -22.86 0.90 -0.24
C TRP A 88 -21.55 1.05 0.54
N LEU A 89 -20.99 2.26 0.49
CA LEU A 89 -19.84 2.63 1.29
C LEU A 89 -20.31 2.99 2.71
N ILE A 90 -19.70 2.37 3.70
CA ILE A 90 -19.93 2.62 5.12
C ILE A 90 -18.63 3.22 5.67
N THR A 91 -18.69 4.49 6.05
CA THR A 91 -17.56 5.19 6.64
C THR A 91 -17.57 4.97 8.16
N PRO A 92 -16.57 4.28 8.73
CA PRO A 92 -16.54 4.06 10.15
C PRO A 92 -16.21 5.33 10.92
N THR A 93 -16.72 5.43 12.14
CA THR A 93 -16.35 6.51 13.07
C THR A 93 -14.88 6.40 13.48
N THR A 94 -14.37 5.18 13.57
CA THR A 94 -12.96 4.87 13.79
C THR A 94 -12.25 4.60 12.48
N THR A 95 -11.49 5.58 11.99
CA THR A 95 -10.71 5.47 10.75
C THR A 95 -9.35 4.82 10.96
N SER A 96 -8.96 4.51 12.20
CA SER A 96 -7.73 3.79 12.52
C SER A 96 -7.93 2.76 13.64
N LEU A 97 -7.22 1.64 13.52
CA LEU A 97 -7.12 0.62 14.55
C LEU A 97 -5.66 0.39 14.92
N THR A 98 -5.36 0.59 16.20
CA THR A 98 -4.09 0.21 16.81
C THR A 98 -3.94 -1.30 16.91
N THR A 99 -2.74 -1.73 17.26
CA THR A 99 -2.35 -3.15 17.36
C THR A 99 -3.24 -3.93 18.33
N ALA A 100 -3.70 -5.12 17.92
CA ALA A 100 -4.52 -6.02 18.72
C ALA A 100 -5.80 -5.38 19.30
N ASN A 101 -6.29 -4.29 18.68
CA ASN A 101 -7.49 -3.61 19.12
C ASN A 101 -8.72 -4.14 18.36
N ALA A 102 -9.88 -4.03 18.99
CA ALA A 102 -11.18 -4.38 18.42
C ALA A 102 -12.13 -3.21 18.62
N THR A 103 -12.98 -2.96 17.63
CA THR A 103 -13.97 -1.90 17.69
C THR A 103 -15.25 -2.32 16.98
N THR A 104 -16.28 -1.48 17.12
CA THR A 104 -17.58 -1.71 16.52
C THR A 104 -18.00 -0.51 15.69
N GLN A 105 -18.64 -0.77 14.56
CA GLN A 105 -19.24 0.23 13.71
C GLN A 105 -20.74 -0.01 13.60
N ALA A 106 -21.54 1.03 13.86
CA ALA A 106 -22.97 0.98 13.57
C ALA A 106 -23.19 0.97 12.05
N TRP A 107 -24.09 0.11 11.60
CA TRP A 107 -24.51 0.01 10.20
C TRP A 107 -25.93 -0.55 10.12
N VAL A 108 -26.49 -0.65 8.91
CA VAL A 108 -27.75 -1.35 8.67
C VAL A 108 -27.50 -2.39 7.59
N LYS A 109 -27.64 -3.66 7.96
CA LYS A 109 -27.37 -4.79 7.06
C LYS A 109 -28.30 -4.78 5.84
N GLY A 110 -29.59 -4.56 6.03
CA GLY A 110 -30.56 -4.54 4.92
C GLY A 110 -30.56 -5.83 4.11
N THR A 111 -30.50 -5.71 2.78
CA THR A 111 -30.41 -6.82 1.82
C THR A 111 -28.97 -7.23 1.49
N ASN A 112 -27.97 -6.59 2.12
CA ASN A 112 -26.57 -6.91 1.83
C ASN A 112 -26.29 -8.39 2.10
N THR A 113 -25.42 -8.98 1.29
CA THR A 113 -24.99 -10.38 1.38
C THR A 113 -23.50 -10.49 1.64
N THR A 114 -22.74 -9.41 1.39
CA THR A 114 -21.31 -9.37 1.67
C THR A 114 -20.90 -8.03 2.27
N LEU A 115 -19.84 -8.05 3.05
CA LEU A 115 -19.18 -6.92 3.67
C LEU A 115 -17.67 -7.08 3.46
N THR A 116 -17.05 -6.07 2.84
CA THR A 116 -15.61 -6.00 2.64
C THR A 116 -15.06 -4.83 3.43
N ALA A 117 -14.10 -5.09 4.31
CA ALA A 117 -13.34 -4.07 5.00
C ALA A 117 -12.04 -3.81 4.23
N THR A 118 -11.69 -2.54 4.07
CA THR A 118 -10.42 -2.10 3.47
C THR A 118 -9.75 -1.09 4.38
N GLY A 119 -8.42 -1.01 4.31
CA GLY A 119 -7.63 -0.04 5.04
C GLY A 119 -6.17 -0.06 4.56
N LEU A 120 -5.33 0.74 5.22
CA LEU A 120 -3.92 0.89 4.91
C LEU A 120 -3.07 0.56 6.14
N CYS A 121 -2.23 -0.46 6.03
CA CYS A 121 -1.16 -0.70 6.98
C CYS A 121 0.03 0.21 6.65
N LEU A 122 0.59 0.86 7.67
CA LEU A 122 1.69 1.84 7.53
C LEU A 122 1.42 2.92 6.45
N SER A 123 0.14 3.28 6.25
CA SER A 123 -0.32 4.27 5.27
C SER A 123 -0.03 3.97 3.79
N SER A 124 0.53 2.81 3.45
CA SER A 124 0.94 2.48 2.08
C SER A 124 0.53 1.09 1.60
N VAL A 125 0.34 0.14 2.51
CA VAL A 125 0.02 -1.26 2.14
C VAL A 125 -1.47 -1.49 2.30
N PRO A 126 -2.22 -1.77 1.21
CA PRO A 126 -3.64 -2.07 1.32
C PRO A 126 -3.83 -3.39 2.06
N VAL A 127 -4.72 -3.37 3.05
CA VAL A 127 -5.14 -4.54 3.82
C VAL A 127 -6.65 -4.59 3.82
N GLY A 128 -7.20 -5.79 3.99
CA GLY A 128 -8.64 -5.95 4.03
C GLY A 128 -9.08 -7.24 4.67
N GLY A 129 -10.39 -7.34 4.81
CA GLY A 129 -11.11 -8.51 5.26
C GLY A 129 -12.42 -8.61 4.53
N ARG A 130 -12.96 -9.82 4.43
CA ARG A 130 -14.26 -10.06 3.80
C ARG A 130 -15.08 -10.97 4.70
N CYS A 131 -16.35 -10.65 4.79
CA CYS A 131 -17.35 -11.46 5.44
C CYS A 131 -18.58 -11.54 4.54
N ASP A 132 -19.02 -12.74 4.19
CA ASP A 132 -20.24 -12.95 3.41
C ASP A 132 -21.24 -13.83 4.15
N ASN A 133 -22.45 -13.92 3.61
CA ASN A 133 -23.55 -14.67 4.19
C ASN A 133 -23.34 -16.18 4.33
N THR A 134 -22.26 -16.72 3.80
CA THR A 134 -21.87 -18.13 3.98
C THR A 134 -20.81 -18.32 5.07
N MET A 135 -20.19 -17.23 5.54
CA MET A 135 -19.14 -17.25 6.55
C MET A 135 -19.69 -17.12 7.97
N SER A 136 -18.96 -17.69 8.95
CA SER A 136 -19.34 -17.66 10.37
C SER A 136 -19.36 -16.26 10.98
N CYS A 137 -18.61 -15.32 10.40
CA CYS A 137 -18.64 -13.91 10.79
C CYS A 137 -19.99 -13.25 10.44
N TRP A 138 -20.83 -13.85 9.59
CA TRP A 138 -22.09 -13.27 9.17
C TRP A 138 -23.24 -13.73 10.06
N THR A 139 -23.57 -12.91 11.05
CA THR A 139 -24.61 -13.22 12.04
C THR A 139 -25.98 -12.77 11.56
N VAL A 140 -27.00 -13.60 11.75
CA VAL A 140 -28.37 -13.40 11.21
C VAL A 140 -29.30 -12.63 12.16
N SER A 141 -28.82 -12.19 13.33
CA SER A 141 -29.63 -11.53 14.37
C SER A 141 -29.83 -10.05 14.12
#